data_AF-A0A1Y6MIE9-F1
#
_entry.id   AF-A0A1Y6MIE9-F1
#
_cell.length_a   1.000
_cell.length_b   1.000
_cell.length_c   1.000
_cell.angle_alpha   90.00
_cell.angle_beta   90.00
_cell.angle_gamma   90.00
#
_symmetry.space_group_name_H-M   'P 1'
#
loop_
_entity.id
_entity.type
_entity.pdbx_description
1 polymer ?
#
loop_
_entity_poly.entity_id
_entity_poly.type
_entity_poly.pdbx_seq_one_letter_code
_entity_poly.pdbx_strand_id
1 'polypeptide(L)'
;MKNKKITFLNEDNFKSFMAQYELAEDLDEIEDKFPDGTKIADYAIKNVVVIELKTLKDDPKEKMENYFYEVMKRPDFPAIYGEINFRQVVSLLPDGEHIIRKFEQKAFRQIESIMSTANKQVISTIKNLDMNSHTTGALIIINELASFFEPDVLINYISDMLSAKKSLNEFRFSNLHNVILIQETHKVKDPNQTGIMIPIYNVVNDNLIKTETTQIASQALQRLIQDFSHFNNFNHKTHNNADEVLGIEKIEQQPQSKKPLRGQELIEDMYRKNRYMKDFTDDKLIEFGSKVMSICYAMLLKEKPLIVEHNRKMQLFRKQIELVEESRLRPFDLRLLDIDPQKYAPK
;
A
#
# COMPACT_ATOMS: atom_id res chain seq x y z
N MET A 1 14.88 18.86 27.41
CA MET A 1 13.55 19.15 26.83
C MET A 1 12.77 17.85 26.80
N LYS A 2 11.65 17.78 27.52
CA LYS A 2 10.82 16.56 27.56
C LYS A 2 10.26 16.35 26.15
N ASN A 3 10.54 15.19 25.53
CA ASN A 3 9.85 14.72 24.34
C ASN A 3 8.35 14.70 24.67
N LYS A 4 7.64 15.75 24.25
CA LYS A 4 6.18 15.77 24.25
C LYS A 4 5.81 14.67 23.26
N LYS A 5 5.32 13.54 23.79
CA LYS A 5 4.75 12.45 23.00
C LYS A 5 3.73 13.14 22.09
N ILE A 6 3.96 13.14 20.77
CA ILE A 6 3.00 13.66 19.81
C ILE A 6 1.73 12.85 20.08
N THR A 7 0.70 13.50 20.64
CA THR A 7 -0.63 12.92 20.71
C THR A 7 -1.06 12.81 19.26
N PHE A 8 -1.10 11.57 18.76
CA PHE A 8 -1.31 11.27 17.35
C PHE A 8 -2.58 11.96 16.84
N LEU A 9 -2.57 12.38 15.58
CA LEU A 9 -3.77 12.88 14.93
C LEU A 9 -4.79 11.73 15.03
N ASN A 10 -6.03 12.05 15.30
CA ASN A 10 -7.08 11.04 15.36
C ASN A 10 -8.38 11.75 15.13
N GLU A 11 -9.44 10.99 14.95
CA GLU A 11 -10.78 11.51 14.77
C GLU A 11 -11.13 12.58 15.82
N ASP A 12 -10.81 12.32 17.09
CA ASP A 12 -11.13 13.21 18.21
C ASP A 12 -10.37 14.54 18.15
N ASN A 13 -9.09 14.50 17.78
CA ASN A 13 -8.26 15.71 17.61
C ASN A 13 -8.71 16.53 16.41
N PHE A 14 -9.14 15.88 15.32
CA PHE A 14 -9.70 16.57 14.18
C PHE A 14 -11.04 17.22 14.53
N LYS A 15 -11.94 16.49 15.20
CA LYS A 15 -13.20 17.03 15.75
C LYS A 15 -12.97 18.21 16.70
N SER A 16 -11.99 18.09 17.60
CA SER A 16 -11.62 19.17 18.54
C SER A 16 -11.09 20.43 17.84
N PHE A 17 -10.39 20.27 16.72
CA PHE A 17 -9.99 21.38 15.86
C PHE A 17 -11.19 22.00 15.14
N MET A 18 -12.05 21.17 14.53
CA MET A 18 -13.22 21.64 13.79
C MET A 18 -14.20 22.43 14.66
N ALA A 19 -14.37 22.03 15.93
CA ALA A 19 -15.19 22.77 16.91
C ALA A 19 -14.70 24.21 17.18
N GLN A 20 -13.43 24.51 16.87
CA GLN A 20 -12.84 25.85 17.00
C GLN A 20 -12.66 26.55 15.65
N TYR A 21 -13.00 25.89 14.55
CA TYR A 21 -12.77 26.38 13.21
C TYR A 21 -13.97 27.21 12.73
N GLU A 22 -13.95 28.52 13.00
CA GLU A 22 -15.05 29.47 12.75
C GLU A 22 -15.62 29.49 11.31
N LEU A 23 -14.89 28.96 10.34
CA LEU A 23 -15.32 28.93 8.94
C LEU A 23 -16.18 27.70 8.59
N ALA A 24 -16.16 26.65 9.42
CA ALA A 24 -16.96 25.46 9.23
C ALA A 24 -18.13 25.41 10.21
N GLU A 25 -19.24 24.86 9.73
CA GLU A 25 -20.40 24.48 10.53
C GLU A 25 -20.31 22.97 10.78
N ASP A 26 -20.49 22.58 12.05
CA ASP A 26 -20.70 21.19 12.45
C ASP A 26 -22.15 20.82 12.16
N LEU A 27 -22.35 19.83 11.29
CA LEU A 27 -23.67 19.44 10.83
C LEU A 27 -24.40 18.55 11.83
N ASP A 28 -23.68 17.91 12.76
CA ASP A 28 -24.28 17.15 13.86
C ASP A 28 -25.01 18.12 14.83
N GLU A 29 -24.55 19.36 14.98
CA GLU A 29 -25.20 20.38 15.83
C GLU A 29 -26.55 20.86 15.27
N ILE A 30 -26.82 20.60 14.00
CA ILE A 30 -28.07 20.98 13.32
C ILE A 30 -28.82 19.77 12.78
N GLU A 31 -28.58 18.57 13.33
CA GLU A 31 -29.21 17.31 12.91
C GLU A 31 -30.75 17.39 12.91
N ASP A 32 -31.35 18.11 13.87
CA ASP A 32 -32.80 18.33 13.98
C ASP A 32 -33.43 19.05 12.78
N LYS A 33 -32.62 19.71 11.93
CA LYS A 33 -33.11 20.34 10.69
C LYS A 33 -33.29 19.35 9.54
N PHE A 34 -32.80 18.12 9.69
CA PHE A 34 -32.86 17.10 8.66
C PHE A 34 -34.00 16.11 8.92
N PRO A 35 -34.60 15.52 7.88
CA PRO A 35 -35.60 14.46 8.08
C PRO A 35 -35.01 13.26 8.81
N ASP A 36 -35.79 12.65 9.72
CA ASP A 36 -35.37 11.47 10.50
C ASP A 36 -34.71 10.38 9.64
N GLY A 37 -33.54 9.91 10.09
CA GLY A 37 -32.77 8.86 9.42
C GLY A 37 -32.01 9.30 8.16
N THR A 38 -32.00 10.60 7.84
CA THR A 38 -31.18 11.15 6.77
C THR A 38 -29.70 11.08 7.17
N LYS A 39 -28.89 10.46 6.31
CA LYS A 39 -27.43 10.48 6.48
C LYS A 39 -26.87 11.74 5.82
N ILE A 40 -26.20 12.56 6.61
CA ILE A 40 -25.52 13.79 6.20
C ILE A 40 -24.02 13.67 6.41
N ALA A 41 -23.28 14.65 5.91
CA ALA A 41 -21.85 14.77 6.13
C ALA A 41 -21.56 15.44 7.48
N ASP A 42 -20.32 15.36 7.95
CA ASP A 42 -19.94 15.88 9.26
C ASP A 42 -19.85 17.42 9.28
N TYR A 43 -19.34 18.06 8.22
CA TYR A 43 -19.12 19.51 8.21
C TYR A 43 -19.47 20.21 6.89
N ALA A 44 -19.70 21.52 6.95
CA ALA A 44 -19.81 22.38 5.77
C ALA A 44 -19.08 23.72 5.94
N ILE A 45 -18.47 24.22 4.85
CA ILE A 45 -17.87 25.56 4.77
C ILE A 45 -18.73 26.41 3.82
N LYS A 46 -19.60 27.26 4.37
CA LYS A 46 -20.32 28.38 3.70
C LYS A 46 -20.70 28.16 2.23
N ASN A 47 -21.55 27.18 1.89
CA ASN A 47 -21.97 26.85 0.51
C ASN A 47 -20.84 26.53 -0.50
N VAL A 48 -19.60 26.45 -0.04
CA VAL A 48 -18.42 26.19 -0.88
C VAL A 48 -18.02 24.72 -0.77
N VAL A 49 -17.95 24.17 0.44
CA VAL A 49 -17.47 22.79 0.69
C VAL A 49 -18.43 22.04 1.61
N VAL A 50 -18.69 20.77 1.31
CA VAL A 50 -19.24 19.79 2.25
C VAL A 50 -18.16 18.74 2.51
N ILE A 51 -17.90 18.45 3.78
CA ILE A 51 -16.78 17.61 4.22
C ILE A 51 -17.32 16.41 4.98
N GLU A 52 -17.01 15.21 4.49
CA GLU A 52 -17.15 13.96 5.24
C GLU A 52 -15.81 13.59 5.88
N LEU A 53 -15.82 13.21 7.15
CA LEU A 53 -14.69 12.67 7.89
C LEU A 53 -14.81 11.16 8.06
N LYS A 54 -13.75 10.44 7.70
CA LYS A 54 -13.61 9.00 7.94
C LYS A 54 -12.23 8.66 8.46
N THR A 55 -12.15 7.56 9.20
CA THR A 55 -10.92 7.09 9.81
C THR A 55 -10.68 5.62 9.45
N LEU A 56 -9.44 5.27 9.12
CA LEU A 56 -9.02 3.89 8.90
C LEU A 56 -8.51 3.30 10.21
N LYS A 57 -9.43 2.68 10.95
CA LYS A 57 -9.15 2.06 12.25
C LYS A 57 -8.64 0.61 12.13
N ASP A 58 -8.94 -0.06 11.03
CA ASP A 58 -8.58 -1.46 10.82
C ASP A 58 -7.47 -1.60 9.79
N ASP A 59 -6.42 -2.35 10.13
CA ASP A 59 -5.38 -2.74 9.18
C ASP A 59 -5.81 -4.04 8.46
N PRO A 60 -5.92 -4.07 7.11
CA PRO A 60 -6.34 -5.27 6.39
C PRO A 60 -5.28 -6.40 6.38
N LYS A 61 -4.10 -6.20 6.96
CA LYS A 61 -2.98 -7.14 6.97
C LYS A 61 -3.39 -8.55 7.38
N GLU A 62 -4.02 -8.74 8.53
CA GLU A 62 -4.41 -10.08 9.01
C GLU A 62 -5.37 -10.77 8.03
N LYS A 63 -6.36 -10.03 7.51
CA LYS A 63 -7.30 -10.53 6.51
C LYS A 63 -6.60 -10.91 5.20
N MET A 64 -5.54 -10.18 4.83
CA MET A 64 -4.75 -10.46 3.64
C MET A 64 -3.84 -11.68 3.86
N GLU A 65 -3.18 -11.78 5.01
CA GLU A 65 -2.38 -12.94 5.41
C GLU A 65 -3.22 -14.22 5.40
N ASN A 66 -4.42 -14.18 5.99
CA ASN A 66 -5.37 -15.29 5.94
C ASN A 66 -5.74 -15.67 4.50
N TYR A 67 -5.98 -14.69 3.63
CA TYR A 67 -6.25 -14.97 2.21
C TYR A 67 -5.03 -15.62 1.53
N PHE A 68 -3.81 -15.16 1.82
CA PHE A 68 -2.59 -15.76 1.29
C PHE A 68 -2.41 -17.20 1.74
N TYR A 69 -2.61 -17.50 3.03
CA TYR A 69 -2.52 -18.86 3.53
C TYR A 69 -3.49 -19.81 2.84
N GLU A 70 -4.71 -19.36 2.52
CA GLU A 70 -5.65 -20.19 1.75
C GLU A 70 -5.18 -20.45 0.31
N VAL A 71 -4.58 -19.46 -0.34
CA VAL A 71 -3.98 -19.64 -1.68
C VAL A 71 -2.79 -20.60 -1.62
N MET A 72 -1.96 -20.51 -0.57
CA MET A 72 -0.78 -21.37 -0.37
C MET A 72 -1.12 -22.84 -0.14
N LYS A 73 -2.32 -23.15 0.38
CA LYS A 73 -2.78 -24.53 0.61
C LYS A 73 -3.13 -25.28 -0.68
N ARG A 74 -3.19 -24.59 -1.82
CA ARG A 74 -3.56 -25.23 -3.08
C ARG A 74 -2.49 -26.23 -3.53
N PRO A 75 -2.88 -27.39 -4.08
CA PRO A 75 -1.91 -28.38 -4.58
C PRO A 75 -1.01 -27.85 -5.71
N ASP A 76 -1.52 -26.91 -6.52
CA ASP A 76 -0.81 -26.29 -7.62
C ASP A 76 0.06 -25.10 -7.17
N PHE A 77 0.02 -24.69 -5.89
CA PHE A 77 0.82 -23.59 -5.38
C PHE A 77 2.33 -23.87 -5.57
N PRO A 78 3.09 -22.96 -6.21
CA PRO A 78 4.51 -23.18 -6.49
C PRO A 78 5.35 -23.44 -5.24
N ALA A 79 6.35 -24.31 -5.34
CA ALA A 79 7.34 -24.45 -4.30
C ALA A 79 8.35 -23.28 -4.38
N ILE A 80 8.10 -22.26 -3.56
CA ILE A 80 8.93 -21.05 -3.49
C ILE A 80 9.87 -21.14 -2.28
N TYR A 81 11.09 -20.63 -2.44
CA TYR A 81 12.02 -20.43 -1.33
C TYR A 81 12.12 -18.96 -0.91
N GLY A 82 11.87 -18.68 0.38
CA GLY A 82 12.05 -17.36 0.99
C GLY A 82 10.91 -16.38 0.75
N GLU A 83 11.21 -15.08 0.89
CA GLU A 83 10.24 -14.00 0.72
C GLU A 83 10.23 -13.52 -0.73
N ILE A 84 9.04 -13.50 -1.34
CA ILE A 84 8.81 -13.07 -2.71
C ILE A 84 7.52 -12.24 -2.77
N ASN A 85 7.43 -11.36 -3.77
CA ASN A 85 6.23 -10.57 -3.98
C ASN A 85 5.04 -11.49 -4.33
N PHE A 86 3.92 -11.33 -3.62
CA PHE A 86 2.71 -12.14 -3.84
C PHE A 86 2.26 -12.16 -5.30
N ARG A 87 2.24 -11.00 -5.97
CA ARG A 87 1.80 -10.86 -7.37
C ARG A 87 2.65 -11.73 -8.31
N GLN A 88 3.95 -11.82 -8.05
CA GLN A 88 4.88 -12.65 -8.82
C GLN A 88 4.64 -14.16 -8.64
N VAL A 89 4.27 -14.58 -7.43
CA VAL A 89 3.97 -16.00 -7.18
C VAL A 89 2.68 -16.41 -7.85
N VAL A 90 1.61 -15.62 -7.65
CA VAL A 90 0.31 -15.97 -8.21
C VAL A 90 0.27 -15.85 -9.73
N SER A 91 1.16 -15.08 -10.35
CA SER A 91 1.30 -15.09 -11.82
C SER A 91 1.78 -16.43 -12.40
N LEU A 92 2.33 -17.33 -11.56
CA LEU A 92 2.66 -18.71 -11.96
C LEU A 92 1.43 -19.63 -11.93
N LEU A 93 0.33 -19.20 -11.32
CA LEU A 93 -0.91 -19.99 -11.23
C LEU A 93 -1.78 -19.74 -12.47
N PRO A 94 -2.53 -20.77 -12.94
CA PRO A 94 -3.39 -20.65 -14.12
C PRO A 94 -4.50 -19.59 -13.96
N ASP A 95 -4.96 -19.35 -12.74
CA ASP A 95 -5.97 -18.35 -12.38
C ASP A 95 -5.37 -17.14 -11.62
N GLY A 96 -4.07 -16.88 -11.78
CA GLY A 96 -3.34 -15.82 -11.08
C GLY A 96 -4.02 -14.45 -11.09
N GLU A 97 -4.49 -14.00 -12.26
CA GLU A 97 -5.23 -12.74 -12.41
C GLU A 97 -6.52 -12.69 -11.58
N HIS A 98 -7.24 -13.81 -11.48
CA HIS A 98 -8.44 -13.89 -10.65
C HIS A 98 -8.09 -13.77 -9.16
N ILE A 99 -7.01 -14.42 -8.73
CA ILE A 99 -6.51 -14.36 -7.35
C ILE A 99 -6.09 -12.93 -6.98
N ILE A 100 -5.40 -12.24 -7.89
CA ILE A 100 -4.98 -10.84 -7.74
C ILE A 100 -6.21 -9.93 -7.59
N ARG A 101 -7.19 -10.04 -8.49
CA ARG A 101 -8.42 -9.22 -8.41
C ARG A 101 -9.15 -9.43 -7.10
N LYS A 102 -9.24 -10.68 -6.63
CA LYS A 102 -9.88 -11.01 -5.36
C LYS A 102 -9.08 -10.50 -4.15
N PHE A 103 -7.75 -10.47 -4.26
CA PHE A 103 -6.88 -9.82 -3.27
C PHE A 103 -7.15 -8.31 -3.22
N GLU A 104 -7.08 -7.61 -4.35
CA GLU A 104 -7.34 -6.17 -4.45
C GLU A 104 -8.73 -5.82 -3.91
N GLN A 105 -9.76 -6.56 -4.32
CA GLN A 105 -11.11 -6.40 -3.77
C GLN A 105 -11.13 -6.56 -2.26
N LYS A 106 -10.47 -7.57 -1.69
CA LYS A 106 -10.46 -7.77 -0.23
C LYS A 106 -9.69 -6.69 0.50
N ALA A 107 -8.58 -6.23 -0.05
CA ALA A 107 -7.72 -5.20 0.52
C ALA A 107 -8.45 -3.85 0.54
N PHE A 108 -8.96 -3.41 -0.61
CA PHE A 108 -9.47 -2.05 -0.77
C PHE A 108 -10.99 -1.90 -0.55
N ARG A 109 -11.73 -2.98 -0.27
CA ARG A 109 -13.19 -2.91 -0.03
C ARG A 109 -13.61 -1.84 0.98
N GLN A 110 -12.79 -1.63 2.02
CA GLN A 110 -13.09 -0.63 3.05
C GLN A 110 -13.02 0.78 2.48
N ILE A 111 -11.99 1.08 1.68
CA ILE A 111 -11.84 2.35 0.98
C ILE A 111 -13.01 2.58 0.03
N GLU A 112 -13.40 1.54 -0.71
CA GLU A 112 -14.54 1.61 -1.61
C GLU A 112 -15.85 1.94 -0.88
N SER A 113 -16.08 1.27 0.25
CA SER A 113 -17.24 1.50 1.11
C SER A 113 -17.26 2.91 1.70
N ILE A 114 -16.10 3.40 2.15
CA ILE A 114 -15.91 4.75 2.69
C ILE A 114 -16.29 5.79 1.63
N MET A 115 -15.69 5.73 0.44
CA MET A 115 -15.98 6.67 -0.64
C MET A 115 -17.44 6.60 -1.09
N SER A 116 -18.03 5.40 -1.18
CA SER A 116 -19.44 5.26 -1.55
C SER A 116 -20.39 5.83 -0.51
N THR A 117 -20.03 5.81 0.77
CA THR A 117 -20.88 6.33 1.85
C THR A 117 -20.76 7.85 1.91
N ALA A 118 -19.52 8.36 1.87
CA ALA A 118 -19.21 9.79 1.80
C ALA A 118 -19.89 10.48 0.61
N ASN A 119 -19.82 9.92 -0.60
CA ASN A 119 -20.48 10.52 -1.77
C ASN A 119 -22.00 10.64 -1.58
N LYS A 120 -22.64 9.66 -0.94
CA LYS A 120 -24.09 9.72 -0.65
C LYS A 120 -24.41 10.77 0.41
N GLN A 121 -23.61 10.87 1.46
CA GLN A 121 -23.77 11.87 2.52
C GLN A 121 -23.57 13.30 1.99
N VAL A 122 -22.56 13.51 1.15
CA VAL A 122 -22.35 14.78 0.44
C VAL A 122 -23.56 15.16 -0.41
N ILE A 123 -24.05 14.25 -1.25
CA ILE A 123 -25.24 14.49 -2.09
C ILE A 123 -26.45 14.85 -1.23
N SER A 124 -26.67 14.07 -0.18
CA SER A 124 -27.76 14.28 0.77
C SER A 124 -27.68 15.65 1.44
N THR A 125 -26.49 16.03 1.91
CA THR A 125 -26.24 17.31 2.58
C THR A 125 -26.49 18.49 1.66
N ILE A 126 -25.88 18.49 0.46
CA ILE A 126 -26.07 19.55 -0.55
C ILE A 126 -27.55 19.75 -0.87
N LYS A 127 -28.30 18.64 -1.00
CA LYS A 127 -29.73 18.67 -1.30
C LYS A 127 -30.57 19.22 -0.13
N ASN A 128 -30.32 18.76 1.10
CA ASN A 128 -31.14 19.13 2.25
C ASN A 128 -30.86 20.55 2.76
N LEU A 129 -29.63 21.06 2.56
CA LEU A 129 -29.26 22.44 2.89
C LEU A 129 -29.49 23.43 1.74
N ASP A 130 -30.07 22.99 0.62
CA ASP A 130 -30.30 23.79 -0.60
C ASP A 130 -29.03 24.54 -1.06
N MET A 131 -27.89 23.85 -1.01
CA MET A 131 -26.60 24.41 -1.38
C MET A 131 -26.47 24.53 -2.90
N ASN A 132 -25.53 25.37 -3.34
CA ASN A 132 -25.25 25.55 -4.77
C ASN A 132 -24.89 24.20 -5.43
N SER A 133 -25.37 23.97 -6.65
CA SER A 133 -25.04 22.75 -7.42
C SER A 133 -23.54 22.58 -7.70
N HIS A 134 -22.75 23.65 -7.58
CA HIS A 134 -21.29 23.67 -7.72
C HIS A 134 -20.55 23.54 -6.38
N THR A 135 -21.26 23.33 -5.26
CA THR A 135 -20.65 23.05 -3.97
C THR A 135 -19.77 21.80 -4.08
N THR A 136 -18.55 21.94 -3.56
CA THR A 136 -17.52 20.91 -3.62
C THR A 136 -17.73 19.90 -2.50
N GLY A 137 -17.90 18.63 -2.84
CA GLY A 137 -17.78 17.55 -1.85
C GLY A 137 -16.32 17.16 -1.62
N ALA A 138 -15.92 17.05 -0.36
CA ALA A 138 -14.61 16.60 0.06
C ALA A 138 -14.76 15.43 1.05
N LEU A 139 -13.88 14.45 0.92
CA LEU A 139 -13.75 13.36 1.87
C LEU A 139 -12.37 13.46 2.52
N ILE A 140 -12.33 13.58 3.84
CA ILE A 140 -11.10 13.51 4.62
C ILE A 140 -10.99 12.10 5.21
N ILE A 141 -9.90 11.41 4.92
CA ILE A 141 -9.57 10.10 5.49
C ILE A 141 -8.33 10.24 6.37
N ILE A 142 -8.48 9.99 7.66
CA ILE A 142 -7.36 9.91 8.60
C ILE A 142 -6.92 8.45 8.71
N ASN A 143 -5.69 8.17 8.30
CA ASN A 143 -5.10 6.83 8.43
C ASN A 143 -4.38 6.69 9.77
N GLU A 144 -5.14 6.30 10.80
CA GLU A 144 -4.63 6.12 12.16
C GLU A 144 -3.80 4.83 12.30
N LEU A 145 -4.22 3.72 11.66
CA LEU A 145 -3.69 2.38 11.97
C LEU A 145 -3.34 1.52 10.75
N ALA A 146 -3.82 1.83 9.54
CA ALA A 146 -3.61 0.98 8.37
C ALA A 146 -2.21 1.19 7.77
N SER A 147 -1.22 0.46 8.30
CA SER A 147 0.17 0.46 7.84
C SER A 147 0.42 -0.41 6.60
N PHE A 148 -0.56 -1.27 6.28
CA PHE A 148 -0.48 -2.20 5.17
C PHE A 148 -0.32 -1.52 3.81
N PHE A 149 -1.02 -0.41 3.57
CA PHE A 149 -0.92 0.31 2.31
C PHE A 149 0.27 1.27 2.34
N GLU A 150 1.18 1.11 1.37
CA GLU A 150 2.05 2.22 1.00
C GLU A 150 1.17 3.38 0.48
N PRO A 151 1.40 4.64 0.88
CA PRO A 151 0.51 5.75 0.54
C PRO A 151 0.28 5.90 -0.97
N ASP A 152 1.32 5.72 -1.79
CA ASP A 152 1.25 5.79 -3.25
C ASP A 152 0.25 4.78 -3.84
N VAL A 153 0.19 3.58 -3.27
CA VAL A 153 -0.75 2.53 -3.70
C VAL A 153 -2.18 2.97 -3.39
N LEU A 154 -2.41 3.54 -2.21
CA LEU A 154 -3.73 4.01 -1.81
C LEU A 154 -4.20 5.21 -2.65
N ILE A 155 -3.30 6.14 -2.97
CA ILE A 155 -3.58 7.32 -3.81
C ILE A 155 -3.97 6.89 -5.22
N ASN A 156 -3.18 6.00 -5.84
CA ASN A 156 -3.47 5.50 -7.17
C ASN A 156 -4.82 4.79 -7.20
N TYR A 157 -5.11 3.95 -6.20
CA TYR A 157 -6.40 3.28 -6.09
C TYR A 157 -7.58 4.27 -5.96
N ILE A 158 -7.44 5.32 -5.16
CA ILE A 158 -8.48 6.35 -5.00
C ILE A 158 -8.66 7.15 -6.30
N SER A 159 -7.57 7.49 -6.99
CA SER A 159 -7.62 8.18 -8.28
C SER A 159 -8.37 7.36 -9.34
N ASP A 160 -8.06 6.06 -9.45
CA ASP A 160 -8.75 5.13 -10.33
C ASP A 160 -10.25 5.04 -9.98
N MET A 161 -10.56 5.00 -8.69
CA MET A 161 -11.94 5.01 -8.21
C MET A 161 -12.70 6.27 -8.59
N LEU A 162 -12.12 7.46 -8.41
CA LEU A 162 -12.74 8.74 -8.78
C LEU A 162 -13.03 8.82 -10.30
N SER A 163 -12.21 8.14 -11.10
CA SER A 163 -12.38 8.02 -12.55
C SER A 163 -13.39 6.95 -12.98
N ALA A 164 -13.87 6.12 -12.05
CA ALA A 164 -14.80 5.05 -12.36
C ALA A 164 -16.16 5.58 -12.81
N LYS A 165 -16.65 5.05 -13.93
CA LYS A 165 -17.96 5.41 -14.50
C LYS A 165 -19.07 4.48 -14.03
N LYS A 166 -20.23 5.05 -13.71
CA LYS A 166 -21.48 4.33 -13.44
C LYS A 166 -22.28 4.11 -14.73
N SER A 167 -22.25 5.09 -15.64
CA SER A 167 -22.83 5.01 -16.99
C SER A 167 -21.99 5.82 -17.97
N LEU A 168 -22.33 5.83 -19.27
CA LEU A 168 -21.52 6.44 -20.34
C LEU A 168 -21.05 7.87 -20.02
N ASN A 169 -21.89 8.67 -19.34
CA ASN A 169 -21.68 10.07 -19.01
C ASN A 169 -21.75 10.39 -17.51
N GLU A 170 -21.80 9.38 -16.63
CA GLU A 170 -21.96 9.59 -15.19
C GLU A 170 -20.82 8.90 -14.43
N PHE A 171 -20.03 9.68 -13.69
CA PHE A 171 -19.04 9.15 -12.77
C PHE A 171 -19.70 8.58 -11.52
N ARG A 172 -19.14 7.50 -10.99
CA ARG A 172 -19.64 6.84 -9.77
C ARG A 172 -19.59 7.76 -8.56
N PHE A 173 -18.57 8.63 -8.49
CA PHE A 173 -18.35 9.58 -7.39
C PHE A 173 -18.43 11.02 -7.91
N SER A 174 -19.56 11.35 -8.56
CA SER A 174 -19.80 12.63 -9.22
C SER A 174 -19.80 13.86 -8.31
N ASN A 175 -19.88 13.67 -6.99
CA ASN A 175 -19.96 14.77 -6.02
C ASN A 175 -18.72 14.85 -5.12
N LEU A 176 -17.82 13.86 -5.18
CA LEU A 176 -16.53 13.93 -4.52
C LEU A 176 -15.50 14.57 -5.46
N HIS A 177 -15.15 15.81 -5.15
CA HIS A 177 -14.17 16.60 -5.89
C HIS A 177 -12.76 16.41 -5.33
N ASN A 178 -12.65 16.17 -4.03
CA ASN A 178 -11.36 15.98 -3.35
C ASN A 178 -11.45 14.81 -2.37
N VAL A 179 -10.41 14.00 -2.33
CA VAL A 179 -10.16 13.04 -1.25
C VAL A 179 -8.84 13.41 -0.59
N ILE A 180 -8.88 13.82 0.66
CA ILE A 180 -7.70 14.21 1.43
C ILE A 180 -7.31 13.05 2.35
N LEU A 181 -6.11 12.51 2.16
CA LEU A 181 -5.55 11.46 3.01
C LEU A 181 -4.53 12.06 3.98
N ILE A 182 -4.74 11.87 5.28
CA ILE A 182 -3.77 12.23 6.32
C ILE A 182 -3.10 10.93 6.78
N GLN A 183 -1.80 10.78 6.51
CA GLN A 183 -1.07 9.51 6.68
C GLN A 183 -0.18 9.50 7.92
N GLU A 184 -0.72 9.13 9.07
CA GLU A 184 0.04 9.15 10.33
C GLU A 184 1.04 8.01 10.49
N THR A 185 0.78 6.91 9.78
CA THR A 185 1.63 5.71 9.80
C THR A 185 2.95 5.91 9.03
N HIS A 186 3.09 7.02 8.30
CA HIS A 186 4.21 7.30 7.41
C HIS A 186 4.80 8.69 7.68
N LYS A 187 6.06 8.88 7.30
CA LYS A 187 6.76 10.16 7.36
C LYS A 187 7.43 10.47 6.02
N VAL A 188 7.57 11.75 5.71
CA VAL A 188 8.37 12.20 4.56
C VAL A 188 9.79 12.47 5.01
N LYS A 189 10.78 11.95 4.28
CA LYS A 189 12.17 12.39 4.39
C LYS A 189 12.36 13.72 3.66
N ASP A 190 12.70 14.77 4.39
CA ASP A 190 13.21 16.01 3.81
C ASP A 190 14.68 16.20 4.22
N PRO A 191 15.63 16.17 3.29
CA PRO A 191 17.05 16.39 3.60
C PRO A 191 17.34 17.80 4.13
N ASN A 192 16.43 18.77 3.92
CA ASN A 192 16.60 20.17 4.30
C ASN A 192 15.85 20.54 5.60
N GLN A 193 15.01 19.64 6.13
CA GLN A 193 14.27 19.90 7.37
C GLN A 193 14.53 18.81 8.42
N THR A 194 14.69 19.24 9.68
CA THR A 194 14.82 18.33 10.81
C THR A 194 13.45 18.18 11.50
N GLY A 195 12.92 16.96 11.56
CA GLY A 195 11.63 16.67 12.20
C GLY A 195 10.85 15.55 11.51
N ILE A 196 9.73 15.14 12.12
CA ILE A 196 8.77 14.22 11.49
C ILE A 196 7.81 15.08 10.66
N MET A 197 7.72 14.80 9.36
CA MET A 197 6.75 15.44 8.45
C MET A 197 5.68 14.43 8.09
N ILE A 198 4.42 14.76 8.37
CA ILE A 198 3.27 13.91 8.05
C ILE A 198 2.88 14.15 6.59
N PRO A 199 2.85 13.11 5.75
CA PRO A 199 2.36 13.25 4.39
C PRO A 199 0.84 13.44 4.38
N ILE A 200 0.39 14.49 3.67
CA ILE A 200 -1.02 14.73 3.39
C ILE A 200 -1.20 14.73 1.88
N TYR A 201 -2.12 13.91 1.38
CA TYR A 201 -2.36 13.79 -0.05
C TYR A 201 -3.72 14.39 -0.37
N ASN A 202 -3.77 15.32 -1.32
CA ASN A 202 -5.01 15.84 -1.85
C ASN A 202 -5.23 15.23 -3.24
N VAL A 203 -6.06 14.20 -3.32
CA VAL A 203 -6.43 13.55 -4.59
C VAL A 203 -7.62 14.28 -5.18
N VAL A 204 -7.35 15.08 -6.21
CA VAL A 204 -8.36 15.87 -6.91
C VAL A 204 -9.04 15.02 -7.98
N ASN A 205 -10.36 15.11 -8.08
CA ASN A 205 -11.13 14.49 -9.15
C ASN A 205 -11.12 15.39 -10.40
N ASP A 206 -10.07 15.25 -11.22
CA ASP A 206 -9.90 16.02 -12.45
C ASP A 206 -10.94 15.70 -13.54
N ASN A 207 -11.79 14.68 -13.34
CA ASN A 207 -12.87 14.35 -14.25
C ASN A 207 -14.11 15.25 -14.11
N LEU A 208 -14.19 16.05 -13.04
CA LEU A 208 -15.30 16.97 -12.78
C LEU A 208 -15.01 18.38 -13.32
N ILE A 209 -16.08 19.13 -13.60
CA ILE A 209 -15.98 20.48 -14.16
C ILE A 209 -15.37 21.42 -13.11
N LYS A 210 -14.30 22.11 -13.51
CA LYS A 210 -13.70 23.18 -12.70
C LYS A 210 -14.52 24.45 -12.83
N THR A 211 -15.01 24.95 -11.70
CA THR A 211 -15.76 26.20 -11.56
C THR A 211 -15.11 27.14 -10.55
N GLU A 212 -15.57 28.39 -10.49
CA GLU A 212 -15.10 29.35 -9.47
C GLU A 212 -15.30 28.82 -8.05
N THR A 213 -16.46 28.20 -7.75
CA THR A 213 -16.73 27.58 -6.46
C THR A 213 -15.73 26.48 -6.12
N THR A 214 -15.34 25.64 -7.10
CA THR A 214 -14.35 24.58 -6.87
C THR A 214 -12.93 25.12 -6.64
N GLN A 215 -12.61 26.30 -7.19
CA GLN A 215 -11.33 26.97 -6.93
C GLN A 215 -11.28 27.55 -5.51
N ILE A 216 -12.36 28.21 -5.10
CA ILE A 216 -12.52 28.72 -3.72
C ILE A 216 -12.49 27.55 -2.72
N ALA A 217 -13.14 26.43 -3.06
CA ALA A 217 -13.12 25.21 -2.26
C ALA A 217 -11.72 24.64 -2.06
N SER A 218 -10.92 24.57 -3.13
CA SER A 218 -9.54 24.11 -3.04
C SER A 218 -8.70 24.97 -2.10
N GLN A 219 -8.86 26.30 -2.16
CA GLN A 219 -8.19 27.24 -1.25
C GLN A 219 -8.67 27.07 0.20
N ALA A 220 -9.97 26.88 0.41
CA ALA A 220 -10.55 26.64 1.74
C ALA A 220 -10.03 25.34 2.36
N LEU A 221 -9.96 24.25 1.57
CA LEU A 221 -9.40 22.97 2.02
C LEU A 221 -7.91 23.06 2.33
N GLN A 222 -7.13 23.76 1.49
CA GLN A 222 -5.70 23.98 1.75
C GLN A 222 -5.49 24.75 3.06
N ARG A 223 -6.28 25.80 3.28
CA ARG A 223 -6.23 26.58 4.53
C ARG A 223 -6.63 25.73 5.73
N LEU A 224 -7.68 24.94 5.63
CA LEU A 224 -8.12 24.03 6.69
C LEU A 224 -6.97 23.08 7.11
N ILE A 225 -6.25 22.50 6.14
CA ILE A 225 -5.12 21.61 6.44
C ILE A 225 -3.95 22.35 7.08
N GLN A 226 -3.65 23.58 6.65
CA GLN A 226 -2.64 24.42 7.28
C GLN A 226 -3.00 24.75 8.74
N ASP A 227 -4.23 25.16 8.98
CA ASP A 227 -4.74 25.53 10.31
C ASP A 227 -4.79 24.30 11.23
N PHE A 228 -5.21 23.14 10.72
CA PHE A 228 -5.18 21.86 11.45
C PHE A 228 -3.76 21.44 11.85
N SER A 229 -2.79 21.66 10.95
CA SER A 229 -1.38 21.36 11.21
C SER A 229 -0.78 22.28 12.28
N HIS A 230 -1.15 23.56 12.23
CA HIS A 230 -0.76 24.54 13.23
C HIS A 230 -1.36 24.22 14.60
N PHE A 231 -2.65 23.89 14.65
CA PHE A 231 -3.36 23.52 15.88
C PHE A 231 -2.70 22.34 16.61
N ASN A 232 -2.27 21.32 15.87
CA ASN A 232 -1.63 20.13 16.42
C ASN A 232 -0.09 20.22 16.51
N ASN A 233 0.50 21.35 16.09
CA ASN A 233 1.94 21.60 16.11
C ASN A 233 2.75 20.48 15.40
N PHE A 234 2.33 20.10 14.19
CA PHE A 234 3.08 19.20 13.32
C PHE A 234 3.40 19.84 11.96
N ASN A 235 4.49 19.39 11.36
CA ASN A 235 4.85 19.75 10.00
C ASN A 235 4.22 18.76 9.04
N HIS A 236 3.66 19.25 7.93
CA HIS A 236 3.10 18.42 6.88
C HIS A 236 3.74 18.72 5.53
N LYS A 237 3.61 17.77 4.61
CA LYS A 237 3.85 18.02 3.18
C LYS A 237 2.59 17.64 2.42
N THR A 238 2.00 18.63 1.75
CA THR A 238 0.84 18.41 0.88
C THR A 238 1.31 17.98 -0.50
N HIS A 239 0.70 16.93 -1.02
CA HIS A 239 0.92 16.44 -2.36
C HIS A 239 -0.37 16.57 -3.18
N ASN A 240 -0.29 17.36 -4.25
CA ASN A 240 -1.45 17.74 -5.07
C ASN A 240 -1.50 17.04 -6.43
N ASN A 241 -0.46 16.26 -6.81
CA ASN A 241 -0.33 15.68 -8.14
C ASN A 241 0.38 14.32 -8.07
N ALA A 242 -0.28 13.23 -8.48
CA ALA A 242 0.21 11.85 -8.37
C ALA A 242 1.60 11.58 -9.01
N ASP A 243 2.11 12.48 -9.85
CA ASP A 243 3.40 12.33 -10.54
C ASP A 243 4.63 12.71 -9.71
N GLU A 244 4.48 13.37 -8.56
CA GLU A 244 5.61 13.79 -7.70
C GLU A 244 5.95 12.71 -6.65
N VAL A 245 6.98 11.89 -6.91
CA VAL A 245 7.40 10.83 -5.97
C VAL A 245 7.90 11.45 -4.65
N LEU A 246 7.18 11.23 -3.56
CA LEU A 246 7.64 11.58 -2.22
C LEU A 246 8.58 10.49 -1.69
N GLY A 247 9.69 10.91 -1.05
CA GLY A 247 10.55 10.01 -0.28
C GLY A 247 9.87 9.56 1.02
N ILE A 248 8.86 8.70 0.91
CA ILE A 248 8.06 8.19 2.01
C ILE A 248 8.84 7.10 2.74
N GLU A 249 8.82 7.16 4.06
CA GLU A 249 9.25 6.05 4.89
C GLU A 249 8.17 5.68 5.89
N LYS A 250 8.00 4.38 6.13
CA LYS A 250 7.28 3.92 7.30
C LYS A 250 7.97 4.43 8.56
N ILE A 251 7.18 4.81 9.56
CA ILE A 251 7.72 5.15 10.86
C ILE A 251 8.15 3.86 11.55
N GLU A 252 9.35 3.37 11.22
CA GLU A 252 9.94 2.21 11.89
C GLU A 252 10.33 2.55 13.33
N GLN A 253 9.96 1.68 14.27
CA GLN A 253 10.52 1.69 15.62
C GLN A 253 11.97 1.20 15.56
N GLN A 254 12.89 2.17 15.56
CA GLN A 254 14.35 2.05 15.57
C GLN A 254 15.00 1.50 14.28
N PRO A 255 15.97 2.24 13.71
CA PRO A 255 16.80 1.69 12.64
C PRO A 255 17.68 0.58 13.21
N GLN A 256 17.46 -0.66 12.77
CA GLN A 256 18.45 -1.71 12.99
C GLN A 256 19.72 -1.32 12.22
N SER A 257 20.84 -1.20 12.92
CA SER A 257 22.13 -1.01 12.27
C SER A 257 22.38 -2.17 11.31
N LYS A 258 22.56 -1.87 10.02
CA LYS A 258 22.89 -2.87 9.01
C LYS A 258 24.19 -3.55 9.42
N LYS A 259 24.09 -4.76 9.96
CA LYS A 259 25.26 -5.60 10.26
C LYS A 259 26.02 -5.87 8.96
N PRO A 260 27.36 -5.95 9.00
CA PRO A 260 28.13 -6.36 7.83
C PRO A 260 27.66 -7.76 7.39
N LEU A 261 27.35 -7.91 6.10
CA LEU A 261 26.85 -9.16 5.51
C LEU A 261 27.86 -10.29 5.72
N ARG A 262 27.41 -11.48 6.11
CA ARG A 262 28.28 -12.65 6.32
C ARG A 262 27.73 -13.91 5.68
N GLY A 263 28.63 -14.80 5.23
CA GLY A 263 28.28 -16.13 4.74
C GLY A 263 27.35 -16.08 3.52
N GLN A 264 26.12 -16.60 3.68
CA GLN A 264 25.12 -16.66 2.62
C GLN A 264 24.71 -15.26 2.11
N GLU A 265 24.52 -14.28 3.02
CA GLU A 265 24.08 -12.92 2.66
C GLU A 265 25.08 -12.22 1.72
N LEU A 266 26.37 -12.48 1.91
CA LEU A 266 27.42 -11.94 1.04
C LEU A 266 27.36 -12.58 -0.36
N ILE A 267 27.07 -13.87 -0.45
CA ILE A 267 26.92 -14.58 -1.73
C ILE A 267 25.69 -14.06 -2.47
N GLU A 268 24.56 -13.88 -1.79
CA GLU A 268 23.33 -13.32 -2.34
C GLU A 268 23.57 -11.90 -2.88
N ASP A 269 24.22 -11.01 -2.11
CA ASP A 269 24.57 -9.65 -2.57
C ASP A 269 25.51 -9.65 -3.79
N MET A 270 26.55 -10.50 -3.78
CA MET A 270 27.45 -10.66 -4.92
C MET A 270 26.72 -11.17 -6.17
N TYR A 271 25.77 -12.09 -5.99
CA TYR A 271 24.95 -12.61 -7.08
C TYR A 271 24.02 -11.54 -7.65
N ARG A 272 23.33 -10.77 -6.80
CA ARG A 272 22.48 -9.65 -7.24
C ARG A 272 23.25 -8.63 -8.08
N LYS A 273 24.49 -8.33 -7.70
CA LYS A 273 25.38 -7.42 -8.45
C LYS A 273 25.86 -7.99 -9.78
N ASN A 274 25.96 -9.31 -9.90
CA ASN A 274 26.41 -9.99 -11.12
C ASN A 274 25.52 -11.20 -11.42
N ARG A 275 24.26 -10.92 -11.78
CA ARG A 275 23.19 -11.91 -11.95
C ARG A 275 23.32 -12.67 -13.28
N TYR A 276 24.27 -13.60 -13.34
CA TYR A 276 24.58 -14.31 -14.59
C TYR A 276 23.48 -15.27 -15.09
N MET A 277 22.52 -15.68 -14.24
CA MET A 277 21.39 -16.52 -14.68
C MET A 277 20.19 -15.71 -15.20
N LYS A 278 20.27 -14.37 -15.18
CA LYS A 278 19.20 -13.48 -15.65
C LYS A 278 18.73 -13.82 -17.06
N ASP A 279 19.66 -14.17 -17.94
CA ASP A 279 19.40 -14.45 -19.36
C ASP A 279 19.16 -15.94 -19.65
N PHE A 280 18.99 -16.77 -18.60
CA PHE A 280 18.65 -18.18 -18.80
C PHE A 280 17.19 -18.31 -19.24
N THR A 281 16.92 -19.14 -20.25
CA THR A 281 15.56 -19.63 -20.50
C THR A 281 15.11 -20.52 -19.34
N ASP A 282 13.79 -20.75 -19.20
CA ASP A 282 13.28 -21.66 -18.16
C ASP A 282 13.92 -23.04 -18.27
N ASP A 283 14.01 -23.61 -19.48
CA ASP A 283 14.66 -24.91 -19.70
C ASP A 283 16.13 -24.94 -19.25
N LYS A 284 16.87 -23.86 -19.54
CA LYS A 284 18.29 -23.75 -19.13
C LYS A 284 18.43 -23.61 -17.63
N LEU A 285 17.51 -22.89 -16.98
CA LEU A 285 17.48 -22.76 -15.52
C LEU A 285 17.12 -24.10 -14.88
N ILE A 286 16.15 -24.83 -15.44
CA ILE A 286 15.77 -26.18 -15.00
C ILE A 286 16.96 -27.13 -15.12
N GLU A 287 17.62 -27.20 -16.28
CA GLU A 287 18.77 -28.08 -16.50
C GLU A 287 19.91 -27.76 -15.50
N PHE A 288 20.27 -26.47 -15.40
CA PHE A 288 21.31 -26.01 -14.49
C PHE A 288 20.96 -26.30 -13.03
N GLY A 289 19.74 -25.95 -12.62
CA GLY A 289 19.25 -26.11 -11.26
C GLY A 289 19.15 -27.58 -10.85
N SER A 290 18.60 -28.42 -11.72
CA SER A 290 18.49 -29.87 -11.53
C SER A 290 19.87 -30.49 -11.28
N LYS A 291 20.86 -30.10 -12.09
CA LYS A 291 22.24 -30.56 -11.92
C LYS A 291 22.87 -30.07 -10.61
N VAL A 292 22.75 -28.79 -10.29
CA VAL A 292 23.34 -28.21 -9.06
C VAL A 292 22.72 -28.87 -7.83
N MET A 293 21.40 -28.97 -7.77
CA MET A 293 20.67 -29.58 -6.65
C MET A 293 21.01 -31.06 -6.51
N SER A 294 20.98 -31.83 -7.60
CA SER A 294 21.31 -33.26 -7.58
C SER A 294 22.72 -33.53 -7.03
N ILE A 295 23.73 -32.75 -7.48
CA ILE A 295 25.10 -32.90 -6.97
C ILE A 295 25.18 -32.51 -5.49
N CYS A 296 24.53 -31.42 -5.08
CA CYS A 296 24.52 -31.00 -3.68
C CYS A 296 23.89 -32.05 -2.77
N TYR A 297 22.77 -32.64 -3.19
CA TYR A 297 22.10 -33.71 -2.46
C TYR A 297 22.91 -35.01 -2.47
N ALA A 298 23.60 -35.34 -3.57
CA ALA A 298 24.47 -36.52 -3.65
C ALA A 298 25.59 -36.49 -2.60
N MET A 299 26.12 -35.31 -2.27
CA MET A 299 27.11 -35.12 -1.20
C MET A 299 26.55 -35.32 0.21
N LEU A 300 25.21 -35.26 0.38
CA LEU A 300 24.52 -35.34 1.66
C LEU A 300 23.80 -36.69 1.87
N LEU A 301 23.92 -37.63 0.93
CA LEU A 301 23.34 -38.96 1.05
C LEU A 301 23.93 -39.70 2.26
N LYS A 302 23.06 -40.44 2.98
CA LYS A 302 23.47 -41.26 4.11
C LYS A 302 24.36 -42.43 3.68
N GLU A 303 24.06 -43.03 2.54
CA GLU A 303 24.78 -44.15 1.96
C GLU A 303 25.50 -43.69 0.69
N LYS A 304 26.80 -44.06 0.58
CA LYS A 304 27.66 -43.72 -0.56
C LYS A 304 27.58 -42.24 -0.98
N PRO A 305 27.85 -41.28 -0.07
CA PRO A 305 27.86 -39.87 -0.44
C PRO A 305 28.91 -39.59 -1.51
N LEU A 306 28.61 -38.66 -2.40
CA LEU A 306 29.58 -38.11 -3.33
C LEU A 306 30.67 -37.37 -2.53
N ILE A 307 31.91 -37.87 -2.61
CA ILE A 307 33.07 -37.23 -1.98
C ILE A 307 33.65 -36.18 -2.94
N VAL A 308 33.76 -34.94 -2.47
CA VAL A 308 34.24 -33.81 -3.25
C VAL A 308 35.24 -33.01 -2.43
N GLU A 309 36.34 -32.60 -3.05
CA GLU A 309 37.34 -31.71 -2.47
C GLU A 309 36.72 -30.42 -1.90
N HIS A 310 37.27 -29.92 -0.79
CA HIS A 310 36.68 -28.82 -0.02
C HIS A 310 36.38 -27.58 -0.89
N ASN A 311 37.34 -27.13 -1.69
CA ASN A 311 37.17 -25.96 -2.56
C ASN A 311 36.03 -26.14 -3.57
N ARG A 312 35.88 -27.35 -4.11
CA ARG A 312 34.84 -27.67 -5.09
C ARG A 312 33.47 -27.80 -4.42
N LYS A 313 33.42 -28.37 -3.22
CA LYS A 313 32.22 -28.41 -2.36
C LYS A 313 31.71 -26.99 -2.07
N MET A 314 32.60 -26.06 -1.70
CA MET A 314 32.23 -24.66 -1.46
C MET A 314 31.70 -23.96 -2.72
N GLN A 315 32.29 -24.22 -3.88
CA GLN A 315 31.77 -23.70 -5.15
C GLN A 315 30.36 -24.22 -5.49
N LEU A 316 30.08 -25.50 -5.16
CA LEU A 316 28.76 -26.10 -5.41
C LEU A 316 27.69 -25.49 -4.49
N PHE A 317 27.97 -25.36 -3.19
CA PHE A 317 27.05 -24.68 -2.27
C PHE A 317 26.83 -23.22 -2.63
N ARG A 318 27.88 -22.52 -3.07
CA ARG A 318 27.73 -21.16 -3.60
C ARG A 318 26.75 -21.14 -4.77
N LYS A 319 26.89 -22.05 -5.75
CA LYS A 319 25.94 -22.13 -6.89
C LYS A 319 24.52 -22.50 -6.46
N GLN A 320 24.37 -23.33 -5.42
CA GLN A 320 23.07 -23.63 -4.85
C GLN A 320 22.42 -22.38 -4.25
N ILE A 321 23.17 -21.60 -3.46
CA ILE A 321 22.69 -20.33 -2.90
C ILE A 321 22.31 -19.36 -4.03
N GLU A 322 23.16 -19.21 -5.05
CA GLU A 322 22.89 -18.37 -6.22
C GLU A 322 21.63 -18.80 -6.97
N LEU A 323 21.38 -20.11 -7.14
CA LEU A 323 20.18 -20.66 -7.77
C LEU A 323 18.92 -20.35 -6.97
N VAL A 324 19.01 -20.52 -5.65
CA VAL A 324 17.91 -20.23 -4.72
C VAL A 324 17.60 -18.73 -4.71
N GLU A 325 18.62 -17.89 -4.75
CA GLU A 325 18.46 -16.44 -4.86
C GLU A 325 17.89 -16.03 -6.23
N GLU A 326 18.30 -16.69 -7.32
CA GLU A 326 17.67 -16.50 -8.63
C GLU A 326 16.17 -16.81 -8.60
N SER A 327 15.78 -17.87 -7.90
CA SER A 327 14.37 -18.28 -7.73
C SER A 327 13.54 -17.30 -6.90
N ARG A 328 14.20 -16.39 -6.15
CA ARG A 328 13.55 -15.25 -5.46
C ARG A 328 13.40 -14.05 -6.37
N LEU A 329 14.42 -13.77 -7.19
CA LEU A 329 14.46 -12.61 -8.10
C LEU A 329 13.60 -12.82 -9.35
N ARG A 330 13.41 -14.08 -9.75
CA ARG A 330 12.50 -14.52 -10.81
C ARG A 330 11.58 -15.57 -10.20
N PRO A 331 10.26 -15.35 -10.16
CA PRO A 331 9.34 -16.38 -9.69
C PRO A 331 9.55 -17.68 -10.50
N PHE A 332 9.91 -18.75 -9.80
CA PHE A 332 10.21 -20.06 -10.37
C PHE A 332 9.73 -21.16 -9.42
N ASP A 333 9.03 -22.16 -9.95
CA ASP A 333 8.57 -23.30 -9.17
C ASP A 333 9.67 -24.35 -9.04
N LEU A 334 10.23 -24.51 -7.84
CA LEU A 334 11.31 -25.47 -7.59
C LEU A 334 10.92 -26.93 -7.86
N ARG A 335 9.62 -27.24 -7.96
CA ARG A 335 9.14 -28.58 -8.36
C ARG A 335 9.49 -28.95 -9.80
N LEU A 336 9.82 -27.97 -10.64
CA LEU A 336 10.25 -28.20 -12.02
C LEU A 336 11.66 -28.79 -12.13
N LEU A 337 12.43 -28.78 -11.02
CA LEU A 337 13.77 -29.37 -11.00
C LEU A 337 13.69 -30.89 -10.94
N ASP A 338 14.37 -31.55 -11.87
CA ASP A 338 14.56 -33.01 -11.90
C ASP A 338 15.76 -33.39 -11.02
N ILE A 339 15.52 -33.47 -9.71
CA ILE A 339 16.57 -33.73 -8.71
C ILE A 339 16.77 -35.24 -8.56
N ASP A 340 17.85 -35.76 -9.13
CA ASP A 340 18.29 -37.15 -8.99
C ASP A 340 19.73 -37.22 -8.44
N PRO A 341 19.90 -37.37 -7.11
CA PRO A 341 21.21 -37.52 -6.48
C PRO A 341 21.95 -38.80 -6.89
N GLN A 342 21.22 -39.88 -7.26
CA GLN A 342 21.83 -41.17 -7.59
C GLN A 342 22.59 -41.14 -8.90
N LYS A 343 22.18 -40.26 -9.83
CA LYS A 343 22.91 -39.97 -11.07
C LYS A 343 24.38 -39.59 -10.84
N TYR A 344 24.69 -39.01 -9.68
CA TYR A 344 26.03 -38.49 -9.35
C TYR A 344 26.70 -39.22 -8.18
N ALA A 345 25.97 -40.05 -7.43
CA ALA A 345 26.54 -40.85 -6.35
C ALA A 345 27.38 -42.01 -6.92
N PRO A 346 28.50 -42.38 -6.27
CA PRO A 346 29.26 -43.59 -6.63
C PRO A 346 28.36 -44.83 -6.49
N LYS A 347 28.40 -45.73 -7.50
CA LYS A 347 27.57 -46.94 -7.54
C LYS A 347 27.88 -47.95 -6.46
#